data_AF-A0A4R7YZR9-F1
#
_entry.id   AF-A0A4R7YZR9-F1
#
_cell.length_a   1.000
_cell.length_b   1.000
_cell.length_c   1.000
_cell.angle_alpha   90.00
_cell.angle_beta   90.00
_cell.angle_gamma   90.00
#
_symmetry.space_group_name_H-M   'P 1'
#
loop_
_entity.id
_entity.type
_entity.pdbx_description
1 polymer ?
#
loop_
_entity_poly.entity_id
_entity_poly.type
_entity_poly.pdbx_seq_one_letter_code
_entity_poly.pdbx_strand_id
1 'polypeptide(L)'
;MKIKTIKEKIQNRIPGPTRIQHYYSVLVPLIEINGEIHLIYELRSQNLKTQPGEVSFPGGRIERGEEFSQAAVRECSEELLIPESKIELLGEADYLITPYNFIIYTFVGKINIDSLESIKVNNYEVEEIFTVPLKFFLNHQAEKYAAVLKSEFDQDFPYHLLPQGEKFNPRQGDYQIYFYRYQDRVIWGITAEITRSFIEIIKH
;
A
#
# COMPACT_ATOMS: atom_id res chain seq x y z
N MET A 1 -6.80 22.01 -35.11
CA MET A 1 -7.84 21.76 -34.07
C MET A 1 -8.26 23.11 -33.48
N LYS A 2 -9.57 23.37 -33.29
CA LYS A 2 -10.06 24.67 -32.76
C LYS A 2 -10.19 24.63 -31.23
N ILE A 3 -10.09 25.77 -30.55
CA ILE A 3 -10.25 25.89 -29.08
C ILE A 3 -11.56 25.24 -28.58
N LYS A 4 -12.66 25.43 -29.32
CA LYS A 4 -13.95 24.81 -29.00
C LYS A 4 -13.84 23.27 -28.89
N THR A 5 -13.15 22.64 -29.85
CA THR A 5 -12.91 21.19 -29.85
C THR A 5 -12.02 20.74 -28.70
N ILE A 6 -11.05 21.57 -28.30
CA ILE A 6 -10.21 21.27 -27.13
C ILE A 6 -11.06 21.30 -25.85
N LYS A 7 -11.91 22.33 -25.70
CA LYS A 7 -12.82 22.46 -24.57
C LYS A 7 -13.75 21.25 -24.48
N GLU A 8 -14.38 20.85 -25.57
CA GLU A 8 -15.27 19.68 -25.61
C GLU A 8 -14.55 18.39 -25.16
N LYS A 9 -13.27 18.22 -25.53
CA LYS A 9 -12.47 17.05 -25.16
C LYS A 9 -12.01 17.04 -23.69
N ILE A 10 -11.86 18.21 -23.07
CA ILE A 10 -11.27 18.32 -21.71
C ILE A 10 -12.35 18.56 -20.64
N GLN A 11 -13.42 19.30 -20.95
CA GLN A 11 -14.38 19.80 -19.95
C GLN A 11 -15.11 18.69 -19.18
N ASN A 12 -15.29 17.50 -19.78
CA ASN A 12 -16.00 16.37 -19.18
C ASN A 12 -15.06 15.20 -18.84
N ARG A 13 -13.74 15.41 -18.91
CA ARG A 13 -12.76 14.39 -18.56
C ARG A 13 -12.57 14.37 -17.06
N ILE A 14 -12.52 13.17 -16.47
CA ILE A 14 -12.04 12.97 -15.10
C ILE A 14 -10.51 13.10 -15.12
N PRO A 15 -9.92 14.11 -14.46
CA PRO A 15 -8.47 14.24 -14.39
C PRO A 15 -7.87 13.09 -13.57
N GLY A 16 -6.62 12.76 -13.86
CA GLY A 16 -5.91 11.68 -13.19
C GLY A 16 -4.40 11.84 -13.37
N PRO A 17 -3.62 11.09 -12.59
CA PRO A 17 -2.16 11.16 -12.64
C PRO A 17 -1.62 10.75 -14.02
N THR A 18 -0.58 11.45 -14.49
CA THR A 18 -0.07 11.26 -15.87
C THR A 18 0.76 9.99 -16.07
N ARG A 19 1.41 9.48 -15.01
CA ARG A 19 2.38 8.38 -15.09
C ARG A 19 1.96 7.11 -14.36
N ILE A 20 0.83 7.13 -13.65
CA ILE A 20 0.37 5.98 -12.88
C ILE A 20 -0.31 5.00 -13.81
N GLN A 21 0.21 3.77 -13.84
CA GLN A 21 -0.28 2.70 -14.70
C GLN A 21 -1.03 1.62 -13.93
N HIS A 22 -0.77 1.52 -12.62
CA HIS A 22 -1.33 0.50 -11.76
C HIS A 22 -1.91 1.15 -10.50
N TYR A 23 -3.08 0.64 -10.11
CA TYR A 23 -3.81 1.07 -8.92
C TYR A 23 -4.03 -0.17 -8.09
N TYR A 24 -3.72 -0.06 -6.81
CA TYR A 24 -3.84 -1.12 -5.83
C TYR A 24 -4.70 -0.64 -4.67
N SER A 25 -5.33 -1.57 -4.00
CA SER A 25 -6.03 -1.33 -2.75
C SER A 25 -5.55 -2.30 -1.69
N VAL A 26 -5.39 -1.79 -0.47
CA VAL A 26 -4.94 -2.55 0.69
C VAL A 26 -5.96 -2.36 1.80
N LEU A 27 -6.25 -3.45 2.53
CA LEU A 27 -6.98 -3.40 3.78
C LEU A 27 -6.00 -3.39 4.96
N VAL A 28 -6.19 -2.53 5.94
CA VAL A 28 -5.60 -2.61 7.28
C VAL A 28 -6.62 -3.37 8.16
N PRO A 29 -6.53 -4.70 8.24
CA PRO A 29 -7.47 -5.51 9.00
C PRO A 29 -7.22 -5.37 10.50
N LEU A 30 -8.28 -4.99 11.22
CA LEU A 30 -8.35 -4.96 12.67
C LEU A 30 -9.11 -6.18 13.17
N ILE A 31 -8.59 -6.82 14.21
CA ILE A 31 -9.27 -7.92 14.91
C ILE A 31 -9.23 -7.68 16.41
N GLU A 32 -10.27 -8.09 17.11
CA GLU A 32 -10.32 -8.05 18.57
C GLU A 32 -9.92 -9.42 19.13
N ILE A 33 -8.87 -9.47 19.95
CA ILE A 33 -8.36 -10.69 20.59
C ILE A 33 -8.34 -10.43 22.09
N ASN A 34 -9.12 -11.20 22.85
CA ASN A 34 -9.22 -11.07 24.31
C ASN A 34 -9.51 -9.63 24.80
N GLY A 35 -10.31 -8.87 24.04
CA GLY A 35 -10.67 -7.48 24.34
C GLY A 35 -9.63 -6.43 23.94
N GLU A 36 -8.53 -6.80 23.28
CA GLU A 36 -7.55 -5.89 22.72
C GLU A 36 -7.64 -5.85 21.18
N ILE A 37 -7.48 -4.67 20.59
CA ILE A 37 -7.44 -4.50 19.13
C ILE A 37 -6.04 -4.82 18.62
N HIS A 38 -5.97 -5.64 17.57
CA HIS A 38 -4.75 -6.02 16.87
C HIS A 38 -4.87 -5.70 15.39
N LEU A 39 -3.74 -5.44 14.73
CA LEU A 39 -3.64 -5.43 13.27
C LEU A 39 -3.22 -6.81 12.79
N ILE A 40 -3.86 -7.32 11.73
CA ILE A 40 -3.44 -8.56 11.05
C ILE A 40 -2.45 -8.21 9.93
N TYR A 41 -1.38 -8.98 9.86
CA TYR A 41 -0.38 -8.92 8.80
C TYR A 41 -0.22 -10.31 8.18
N GLU A 42 0.25 -10.31 6.94
CA GLU A 42 0.58 -11.51 6.18
C GLU A 42 2.08 -11.57 5.96
N LEU A 43 2.62 -12.78 5.99
CA LEU A 43 3.90 -13.09 5.38
C LEU A 43 3.64 -13.61 3.96
N ARG A 44 4.16 -12.91 2.96
CA ARG A 44 3.96 -13.28 1.55
C ARG A 44 4.68 -14.59 1.22
N SER A 45 3.99 -15.47 0.49
CA SER A 45 4.53 -16.76 0.04
C SER A 45 5.83 -16.58 -0.75
N GLN A 46 6.81 -17.45 -0.49
CA GLN A 46 8.09 -17.48 -1.21
C GLN A 46 7.93 -17.73 -2.71
N ASN A 47 6.79 -18.29 -3.14
CA ASN A 47 6.52 -18.62 -4.53
C ASN A 47 6.03 -17.43 -5.36
N LEU A 48 5.81 -16.27 -4.74
CA LEU A 48 5.33 -15.08 -5.43
C LEU A 48 6.43 -14.42 -6.27
N LYS A 49 6.02 -13.84 -7.40
CA LYS A 49 6.93 -13.15 -8.33
C LYS A 49 7.47 -11.83 -7.78
N THR A 50 6.77 -11.24 -6.80
CA THR A 50 7.09 -9.92 -6.22
C THR A 50 7.10 -10.00 -4.71
N GLN A 51 8.14 -9.45 -4.10
CA GLN A 51 8.31 -9.33 -2.65
C GLN A 51 8.08 -10.63 -1.86
N PRO A 52 8.67 -11.78 -2.27
CA PRO A 52 8.54 -13.03 -1.54
C PRO A 52 9.10 -12.90 -0.11
N GLY A 53 8.37 -13.40 0.89
CA GLY A 53 8.77 -13.35 2.29
C GLY A 53 8.70 -11.97 2.95
N GLU A 54 8.14 -10.96 2.29
CA GLU A 54 7.91 -9.66 2.91
C GLU A 54 6.61 -9.65 3.72
N VAL A 55 6.58 -8.81 4.76
CA VAL A 55 5.37 -8.56 5.52
C VAL A 55 4.49 -7.55 4.78
N SER A 56 3.24 -7.93 4.51
CA SER A 56 2.24 -7.07 3.89
C SER A 56 0.94 -7.03 4.67
N PHE A 57 0.12 -6.06 4.32
CA PHE A 57 -1.30 -6.15 4.53
C PHE A 57 -1.96 -6.90 3.36
N PRO A 58 -3.16 -7.47 3.56
CA PRO A 58 -3.93 -8.01 2.46
C PRO A 58 -4.26 -6.92 1.44
N GLY A 59 -4.13 -7.23 0.16
CA GLY A 59 -4.38 -6.27 -0.89
C GLY A 59 -3.75 -6.61 -2.23
N GLY A 60 -4.30 -5.99 -3.27
CA GLY A 60 -3.94 -6.32 -4.62
C GLY A 60 -4.45 -5.29 -5.61
N ARG A 61 -4.49 -5.69 -6.87
CA ARG A 61 -4.73 -4.77 -7.99
C ARG A 61 -6.22 -4.49 -8.09
N ILE A 62 -6.57 -3.21 -8.29
CA ILE A 62 -7.95 -2.82 -8.56
C ILE A 62 -8.36 -3.31 -9.95
N GLU A 63 -9.48 -4.04 -10.01
CA GLU A 63 -10.06 -4.53 -11.26
C GLU A 63 -10.83 -3.43 -12.01
N ARG A 64 -11.11 -3.69 -13.30
CA ARG A 64 -11.77 -2.69 -14.14
C ARG A 64 -13.23 -2.49 -13.71
N GLY A 65 -13.54 -1.28 -13.25
CA GLY A 65 -14.89 -0.91 -12.82
C GLY A 65 -15.20 -1.27 -11.36
N GLU A 66 -14.19 -1.74 -10.64
CA GLU A 66 -14.24 -2.01 -9.20
C GLU A 66 -14.00 -0.71 -8.42
N GLU A 67 -14.80 -0.47 -7.37
CA GLU A 67 -14.54 0.61 -6.43
C GLU A 67 -13.30 0.28 -5.58
N PHE A 68 -12.52 1.28 -5.20
CA PHE A 68 -11.24 1.04 -4.50
C PHE A 68 -11.41 0.26 -3.20
N SER A 69 -12.50 0.49 -2.46
CA SER A 69 -12.79 -0.25 -1.23
C SER A 69 -13.22 -1.69 -1.49
N GLN A 70 -13.90 -1.97 -2.60
CA GLN A 70 -14.29 -3.32 -2.99
C GLN A 70 -13.06 -4.17 -3.27
N ALA A 71 -12.06 -3.60 -3.95
CA ALA A 71 -10.79 -4.27 -4.19
C ALA A 71 -10.10 -4.66 -2.87
N ALA A 72 -10.02 -3.76 -1.89
CA ALA A 72 -9.41 -4.07 -0.59
C ALA A 72 -10.13 -5.22 0.14
N VAL A 73 -11.47 -5.23 0.11
CA VAL A 73 -12.29 -6.26 0.76
C VAL A 73 -12.17 -7.60 0.03
N ARG A 74 -12.24 -7.61 -1.30
CA ARG A 74 -12.09 -8.82 -2.14
C ARG A 74 -10.72 -9.46 -1.91
N GLU A 75 -9.65 -8.70 -2.05
CA GLU A 75 -8.28 -9.21 -1.90
C GLU A 75 -8.07 -9.80 -0.48
N CYS A 76 -8.52 -9.07 0.56
CA CYS A 76 -8.48 -9.61 1.92
C CYS A 76 -9.30 -10.89 2.10
N SER A 77 -10.46 -10.97 1.47
CA SER A 77 -11.32 -12.17 1.47
C SER A 77 -10.65 -13.35 0.77
N GLU A 78 -9.98 -13.11 -0.35
CA GLU A 78 -9.28 -14.12 -1.15
C GLU A 78 -8.01 -14.63 -0.47
N GLU A 79 -7.17 -13.72 0.06
CA GLU A 79 -5.91 -14.04 0.73
C GLU A 79 -6.12 -14.71 2.10
N LEU A 80 -7.06 -14.21 2.90
CA LEU A 80 -7.39 -14.75 4.23
C LEU A 80 -8.55 -15.76 4.22
N LEU A 81 -9.07 -16.14 3.06
CA LEU A 81 -10.20 -17.08 2.92
C LEU A 81 -11.39 -16.79 3.87
N ILE A 82 -11.63 -15.51 4.13
CA ILE A 82 -12.70 -15.00 5.00
C ILE A 82 -13.83 -14.47 4.12
N PRO A 83 -15.09 -14.84 4.34
CA PRO A 83 -16.20 -14.27 3.59
C PRO A 83 -16.23 -12.73 3.72
N GLU A 84 -16.44 -12.00 2.62
CA GLU A 84 -16.55 -10.53 2.64
C GLU A 84 -17.56 -10.00 3.67
N SER A 85 -18.63 -10.75 3.96
CA SER A 85 -19.64 -10.41 4.99
C SER A 85 -19.10 -10.36 6.42
N LYS A 86 -17.87 -10.86 6.64
CA LYS A 86 -17.13 -10.81 7.89
C LYS A 86 -16.15 -9.64 7.94
N ILE A 87 -16.04 -8.86 6.87
CA ILE A 87 -15.17 -7.69 6.77
C ILE A 87 -16.06 -6.43 6.84
N GLU A 88 -16.05 -5.78 7.99
CA GLU A 88 -16.75 -4.51 8.19
C GLU A 88 -15.81 -3.36 7.85
N LEU A 89 -16.08 -2.65 6.75
CA LEU A 89 -15.28 -1.48 6.38
C LEU A 89 -15.57 -0.32 7.35
N LEU A 90 -14.52 0.20 8.00
CA LEU A 90 -14.61 1.32 8.94
C LEU A 90 -14.40 2.68 8.27
N GLY A 91 -13.54 2.72 7.24
CA GLY A 91 -13.26 3.94 6.50
C GLY A 91 -12.03 3.86 5.60
N GLU A 92 -11.79 4.92 4.86
CA GLU A 92 -10.59 5.13 4.04
C GLU A 92 -9.51 5.85 4.86
N ALA A 93 -8.27 5.39 4.74
CA ALA A 93 -7.08 6.04 5.29
C ALA A 93 -6.30 6.76 4.18
N ASP A 94 -5.16 7.35 4.52
CA ASP A 94 -4.33 8.03 3.51
C ASP A 94 -3.84 7.05 2.42
N TYR A 95 -3.87 7.52 1.18
CA TYR A 95 -3.36 6.80 0.01
C TYR A 95 -1.90 7.16 -0.28
N LEU A 96 -1.18 6.25 -0.92
CA LEU A 96 0.23 6.42 -1.27
C LEU A 96 0.39 6.58 -2.78
N ILE A 97 1.20 7.56 -3.19
CA ILE A 97 1.71 7.67 -4.56
C ILE A 97 3.18 7.23 -4.51
N THR A 98 3.48 6.08 -5.11
CA THR A 98 4.83 5.51 -5.02
C THR A 98 5.76 6.09 -6.08
N PRO A 99 7.08 6.13 -5.83
CA PRO A 99 8.05 6.49 -6.86
C PRO A 99 8.12 5.47 -8.01
N TYR A 100 7.43 4.34 -7.88
CA TYR A 100 7.41 3.21 -8.82
C TYR A 100 6.21 3.26 -9.78
N ASN A 101 5.54 4.41 -9.92
CA ASN A 101 4.44 4.67 -10.85
C ASN A 101 3.14 3.88 -10.56
N PHE A 102 2.85 3.60 -9.28
CA PHE A 102 1.56 3.07 -8.87
C PHE A 102 0.98 3.80 -7.64
N ILE A 103 -0.33 3.72 -7.48
CA ILE A 103 -1.06 4.25 -6.32
C ILE A 103 -1.57 3.10 -5.48
N ILE A 104 -1.51 3.26 -4.15
CA ILE A 104 -2.15 2.35 -3.20
C ILE A 104 -3.21 3.13 -2.43
N TYR A 105 -4.47 2.71 -2.55
CA TYR A 105 -5.56 3.17 -1.69
C TYR A 105 -5.62 2.30 -0.44
N THR A 106 -5.76 2.93 0.72
CA THR A 106 -5.72 2.24 2.01
C THR A 106 -7.08 2.31 2.66
N PHE A 107 -7.58 1.17 3.11
CA PHE A 107 -8.86 1.06 3.81
C PHE A 107 -8.65 0.40 5.16
N VAL A 108 -9.43 0.77 6.18
CA VAL A 108 -9.38 0.13 7.50
C VAL A 108 -10.66 -0.68 7.67
N GLY A 109 -10.54 -1.94 8.07
CA GLY A 109 -11.70 -2.82 8.24
C GLY A 109 -11.60 -3.65 9.51
N LYS A 110 -12.73 -3.94 10.15
CA LYS A 110 -12.83 -4.87 11.26
C LYS A 110 -13.17 -6.26 10.75
N ILE A 111 -12.38 -7.24 11.15
CA ILE A 111 -12.62 -8.67 10.89
C ILE A 111 -13.49 -9.24 12.01
N ASN A 112 -14.73 -9.59 11.68
CA ASN A 112 -15.77 -10.02 12.61
C ASN A 112 -15.87 -11.56 12.70
N ILE A 113 -14.82 -12.19 13.20
CA ILE A 113 -14.71 -13.65 13.39
C ILE A 113 -14.55 -14.03 14.86
N ASP A 114 -14.79 -15.29 15.20
CA ASP A 114 -14.80 -15.75 16.59
C ASP A 114 -13.38 -15.89 17.18
N SER A 115 -12.38 -16.19 16.35
CA SER A 115 -10.99 -16.42 16.80
C SER A 115 -9.99 -16.29 15.65
N LEU A 116 -8.74 -15.93 15.96
CA LEU A 116 -7.66 -15.83 14.96
C LEU A 116 -7.36 -17.20 14.33
N GLU A 117 -7.46 -18.26 15.13
CA GLU A 117 -7.23 -19.66 14.72
C GLU A 117 -8.25 -20.15 13.69
N SER A 118 -9.37 -19.45 13.52
CA SER A 118 -10.37 -19.75 12.49
C SER A 118 -10.00 -19.22 11.10
N ILE A 119 -9.05 -18.28 11.02
CA ILE A 119 -8.56 -17.77 9.74
C ILE A 119 -7.74 -18.85 9.06
N LYS A 120 -8.09 -19.13 7.80
CA LYS A 120 -7.26 -19.91 6.89
C LYS A 120 -6.58 -18.97 5.93
N VAL A 121 -5.57 -19.40 5.23
CA VAL A 121 -4.90 -18.55 4.23
C VAL A 121 -4.80 -19.27 2.90
N ASN A 122 -4.83 -18.49 1.83
CA ASN A 122 -4.51 -18.99 0.51
C ASN A 122 -2.98 -19.20 0.41
N ASN A 123 -2.52 -20.44 0.64
CA ASN A 123 -1.10 -20.80 0.66
C ASN A 123 -0.32 -20.51 -0.64
N TYR A 124 -1.01 -20.21 -1.75
CA TYR A 124 -0.35 -19.75 -2.97
C TYR A 124 0.21 -18.33 -2.82
N GLU A 125 -0.41 -17.50 -1.98
CA GLU A 125 -0.11 -16.07 -1.85
C GLU A 125 0.39 -15.71 -0.46
N VAL A 126 -0.13 -16.37 0.58
CA VAL A 126 0.18 -16.10 1.98
C VAL A 126 0.80 -17.35 2.61
N GLU A 127 1.98 -17.20 3.19
CA GLU A 127 2.67 -18.28 3.92
C GLU A 127 2.10 -18.43 5.34
N GLU A 128 1.91 -17.32 6.04
CA GLU A 128 1.33 -17.27 7.38
C GLU A 128 0.75 -15.88 7.67
N ILE A 129 -0.07 -15.80 8.72
CA ILE A 129 -0.52 -14.52 9.28
C ILE A 129 0.01 -14.38 10.69
N PHE A 130 0.18 -13.14 11.12
CA PHE A 130 0.43 -12.81 12.51
C PHE A 130 -0.27 -11.51 12.87
N THR A 131 -0.34 -11.23 14.16
CA THR A 131 -0.97 -9.99 14.63
C THR A 131 -0.06 -9.19 15.52
N VAL A 132 -0.24 -7.88 15.49
CA VAL A 132 0.46 -6.96 16.39
C VAL A 132 -0.58 -6.11 17.13
N PRO A 133 -0.54 -6.04 18.47
CA PRO A 133 -1.48 -5.22 19.23
C PRO A 133 -1.42 -3.77 18.77
N LEU A 134 -2.57 -3.12 18.54
CA LEU A 134 -2.64 -1.71 18.18
C LEU A 134 -1.88 -0.83 19.20
N LYS A 135 -1.98 -1.20 20.49
CA LYS A 135 -1.28 -0.57 21.60
C LYS A 135 0.25 -0.57 21.44
N PHE A 136 0.82 -1.56 20.76
CA PHE A 136 2.26 -1.55 20.46
C PHE A 136 2.61 -0.34 19.60
N PHE A 137 1.91 -0.14 18.48
CA PHE A 137 2.18 0.98 17.57
C PHE A 137 1.83 2.35 18.16
N LEU A 138 0.84 2.42 19.05
CA LEU A 138 0.55 3.66 19.78
C LEU A 138 1.73 4.10 20.65
N ASN A 139 2.44 3.14 21.25
CA ASN A 139 3.54 3.38 22.19
C ASN A 139 4.95 3.36 21.55
N HIS A 140 5.08 2.88 20.31
CA HIS A 140 6.37 2.77 19.61
C HIS A 140 6.30 3.53 18.29
N GLN A 141 7.23 4.45 18.08
CA GLN A 141 7.37 5.15 16.81
C GLN A 141 8.10 4.27 15.79
N ALA A 142 7.78 4.44 14.50
CA ALA A 142 8.53 3.80 13.44
C ALA A 142 9.99 4.26 13.46
N GLU A 143 10.93 3.32 13.34
CA GLU A 143 12.29 3.68 12.97
C GLU A 143 12.27 4.23 11.54
N LYS A 144 13.08 5.25 11.28
CA LYS A 144 13.08 5.98 10.02
C LYS A 144 14.49 6.09 9.46
N TYR A 145 14.66 5.65 8.22
CA TYR A 145 15.93 5.71 7.52
C TYR A 145 15.78 6.54 6.24
N ALA A 146 16.72 7.46 6.02
CA ALA A 146 16.74 8.28 4.83
C ALA A 146 17.29 7.50 3.63
N ALA A 147 16.65 7.67 2.48
CA ALA A 147 17.07 7.18 1.18
C ALA A 147 17.00 8.32 0.17
N VAL A 148 17.66 8.14 -0.97
CA VAL A 148 17.67 9.11 -2.05
C VAL A 148 17.30 8.43 -3.34
N LEU A 149 16.25 8.91 -4.00
CA LEU A 149 15.86 8.49 -5.33
C LEU A 149 16.69 9.25 -6.35
N LYS A 150 17.46 8.51 -7.14
CA LYS A 150 18.28 9.04 -8.23
C LYS A 150 17.75 8.53 -9.55
N SER A 151 17.69 9.43 -10.54
CA SER A 151 17.45 9.02 -11.92
C SER A 151 18.75 8.50 -12.52
N GLU A 152 18.68 7.31 -13.09
CA GLU A 152 19.68 6.77 -14.00
C GLU A 152 19.17 6.95 -15.42
N PHE A 153 20.04 7.37 -16.33
CA PHE A 153 19.69 7.63 -17.72
C PHE A 153 20.41 6.64 -18.63
N ASP A 154 19.73 6.19 -19.68
CA ASP A 154 20.30 5.33 -20.70
C ASP A 154 21.46 6.02 -21.44
N GLN A 155 22.32 5.22 -22.07
CA GLN A 155 23.51 5.71 -22.77
C GLN A 155 23.19 6.67 -23.93
N ASP A 156 22.02 6.54 -24.54
CA ASP A 156 21.53 7.35 -25.66
C ASP A 156 20.65 8.53 -25.20
N PHE A 157 20.63 8.82 -23.90
CA PHE A 157 19.89 9.96 -23.38
C PHE A 157 20.32 11.27 -24.07
N PRO A 158 19.39 12.02 -24.67
CA PRO A 158 19.73 13.09 -25.61
C PRO A 158 20.12 14.38 -24.88
N TYR A 159 21.26 14.39 -24.19
CA TYR A 159 21.79 15.56 -23.48
C TYR A 159 21.89 16.79 -24.39
N HIS A 160 22.20 16.61 -25.68
CA HIS A 160 22.27 17.68 -26.68
C HIS A 160 20.95 18.47 -26.86
N LEU A 161 19.80 17.90 -26.48
CA LEU A 161 18.51 18.59 -26.50
C LEU A 161 18.26 19.42 -25.23
N LEU A 162 19.05 19.22 -24.18
CA LEU A 162 18.92 19.95 -22.93
C LEU A 162 19.68 21.28 -22.99
N PRO A 163 19.12 22.37 -22.42
CA PRO A 163 19.83 23.64 -22.32
C PRO A 163 21.20 23.54 -21.64
N GLN A 164 21.38 22.57 -20.75
CA GLN A 164 22.62 22.35 -20.00
C GLN A 164 23.55 21.30 -20.65
N GLY A 165 23.12 20.64 -21.73
CA GLY A 165 23.91 19.59 -22.37
C GLY A 165 24.28 18.48 -21.38
N GLU A 166 25.51 17.99 -21.53
CA GLU A 166 26.17 17.01 -20.65
C GLU A 166 26.32 17.48 -19.19
N LYS A 167 26.13 18.78 -18.90
CA LYS A 167 26.19 19.32 -17.53
C LYS A 167 24.84 19.20 -16.80
N PHE A 168 23.82 18.62 -17.43
CA PHE A 168 22.53 18.41 -16.80
C PHE A 168 22.68 17.56 -15.53
N ASN A 169 22.23 18.13 -14.41
CA ASN A 169 22.21 17.42 -13.13
C ASN A 169 20.76 17.17 -12.72
N PRO A 170 20.28 15.91 -12.74
CA PRO A 170 18.91 15.60 -12.35
C PRO A 170 18.66 15.92 -10.88
N ARG A 171 17.45 16.39 -10.58
CA ARG A 171 17.00 16.54 -9.20
C ARG A 171 16.92 15.15 -8.56
N GLN A 172 17.49 15.03 -7.35
CA GLN A 172 17.33 13.85 -6.51
C GLN A 172 16.09 14.03 -5.61
N GLY A 173 15.38 12.94 -5.37
CA GLY A 173 14.23 12.92 -4.47
C GLY A 173 14.63 12.40 -3.10
N ASP A 174 14.22 13.08 -2.04
CA ASP A 174 14.32 12.53 -0.68
C ASP A 174 13.27 11.42 -0.53
N TYR A 175 13.69 10.29 0.04
CA TYR A 175 12.80 9.16 0.30
C TYR A 175 13.03 8.65 1.73
N GLN A 176 11.99 8.12 2.35
CA GLN A 176 12.02 7.71 3.75
C GLN A 176 11.50 6.29 3.83
N ILE A 177 12.25 5.43 4.50
CA ILE A 177 11.89 4.04 4.69
C ILE A 177 11.63 3.83 6.17
N TYR A 178 10.45 3.30 6.48
CA TYR A 178 9.99 3.07 7.84
C TYR A 178 10.13 1.60 8.23
N PHE A 179 10.37 1.37 9.52
CA PHE A 179 10.48 0.03 10.10
C PHE A 179 9.80 -0.03 11.46
N TYR A 180 9.16 -1.16 11.73
CA TYR A 180 8.77 -1.61 13.06
C TYR A 180 9.35 -2.99 13.31
N ARG A 181 9.85 -3.21 14.52
CA ARG A 181 10.31 -4.52 15.00
C ARG A 181 9.37 -5.00 16.08
N TYR A 182 8.71 -6.12 15.84
CA TYR A 182 7.82 -6.73 16.82
C TYR A 182 8.19 -8.20 16.95
N GLN A 183 8.71 -8.59 18.12
CA GLN A 183 9.26 -9.92 18.36
C GLN A 183 10.34 -10.26 17.31
N ASP A 184 10.18 -11.34 16.56
CA ASP A 184 11.04 -11.81 15.48
C ASP A 184 10.64 -11.25 14.10
N ARG A 185 9.58 -10.44 14.01
CA ARG A 185 9.05 -9.89 12.76
C ARG A 185 9.53 -8.47 12.50
N VAL A 186 9.78 -8.19 11.22
CA VAL A 186 10.12 -6.85 10.73
C VAL A 186 9.05 -6.41 9.75
N ILE A 187 8.33 -5.35 10.11
CA ILE A 187 7.38 -4.66 9.22
C ILE A 187 8.13 -3.47 8.65
N TRP A 188 8.25 -3.36 7.34
CA TRP A 188 9.08 -2.33 6.72
C TRP A 188 8.51 -1.78 5.41
N GLY A 189 9.14 -0.72 4.90
CA GLY A 189 8.79 -0.14 3.60
C GLY A 189 7.38 0.42 3.58
N ILE A 190 6.63 0.10 2.51
CA ILE A 190 5.27 0.60 2.28
C ILE A 190 4.32 0.15 3.40
N THR A 191 4.40 -1.11 3.85
CA THR A 191 3.53 -1.63 4.92
C THR A 191 3.74 -0.87 6.24
N ALA A 192 5.00 -0.55 6.57
CA ALA A 192 5.32 0.26 7.75
C ALA A 192 4.88 1.71 7.58
N GLU A 193 4.96 2.27 6.36
CA GLU A 193 4.46 3.62 6.06
C GLU A 193 2.94 3.72 6.21
N ILE A 194 2.19 2.75 5.67
CA ILE A 194 0.74 2.63 5.85
C ILE A 194 0.38 2.53 7.33
N THR A 195 1.07 1.63 8.06
CA THR A 195 0.87 1.47 9.51
C THR A 195 1.11 2.79 10.24
N ARG A 196 2.22 3.48 9.96
CA ARG A 196 2.55 4.77 10.57
C ARG A 196 1.46 5.81 10.29
N SER A 197 1.02 5.95 9.03
CA SER A 197 -0.02 6.91 8.63
C SER A 197 -1.33 6.64 9.35
N PHE A 198 -1.77 5.37 9.40
CA PHE A 198 -2.96 4.97 10.14
C PHE A 198 -2.87 5.32 11.63
N ILE A 199 -1.72 5.08 12.25
CA ILE A 199 -1.50 5.39 13.67
C ILE A 199 -1.47 6.90 13.93
N GLU A 200 -0.98 7.70 12.98
CA GLU A 200 -1.05 9.16 13.04
C GLU A 200 -2.50 9.65 12.98
N ILE A 201 -3.33 9.08 12.09
CA ILE A 201 -4.76 9.44 11.96
C ILE A 201 -5.50 9.24 13.29
N ILE A 202 -5.37 8.08 13.94
CA ILE A 202 -6.17 7.74 15.14
C ILE A 202 -5.63 8.36 16.44
N LYS A 203 -4.44 8.98 16.43
CA LYS A 203 -3.89 9.70 17.58
C LYS A 203 -4.48 11.11 17.72
N HIS A 204 -5.14 11.62 16.69
CA HIS A 204 -5.77 12.92 16.63
C HIS A 204 -7.27 12.83 16.93
#